data_AF-A0A7S3MC88-F1
#
_entry.id   AF-A0A7S3MC88-F1
#
_cell.length_a   1.000
_cell.length_b   1.000
_cell.length_c   1.000
_cell.angle_alpha   90.00
_cell.angle_beta   90.00
_cell.angle_gamma   90.00
#
_symmetry.space_group_name_H-M   'P 1'
#
loop_
_entity.id
_entity.type
_entity.pdbx_description
1 polymer ?
#
loop_
_entity_poly.entity_id
_entity_poly.type
_entity_poly.pdbx_seq_one_letter_code
_entity_poly.pdbx_strand_id
1 'polypeptide(L)'
;GVTRAISSLSAGCQTNIGIGEAPQVLVTPYLKISSALVDQDTVSNVTLTSPVTAYDIINNVPTSTVNLNRTTIAGIDSLGVTIFEFYKDVKVATTNSSKLSLQTTSYGGSPSNSDISILARRRLSSSSGGPGVTLVLQNAEPIYYSNIEASVIPVRCFEYKPTLYYRNVICPSGAQLNVTCPIYAKGVYNVTCPAERDEPQCTTFDGTSFVINPLCKVIDFTPHNTTCYCEGGEASAGRRLQTAGESVLTEYSSSLIVIAENIGSTFIAAPSLTDVRRNFVILGTLIGVVALFLVGMIGFAWWDATYLAAAKRKQEKKVRTVKYRTFVKFYESIFPAQLRDGKWYEVFWYHMKLEHPWAALYATQKMSKYGKTSKWAVVMGDLIIFLFVSSIIAVVLYADDGYCEEFTEPSKCTDATTTGGFFHACKWRTDNESCEYEPLKIDFYTTIVLTIIASMLVVPFEKLNRYSVMMIAQYFHYKRLNHAVIPTNTSVVETVLQPRFDEFALAQTMRSTLFRAARLEKAKKTMDFVLPASEADAVLAQVAAQEVQVQDHKAFRNVVAAATTSRQRYQL
;
A
#
# COMPACT_ATOMS: atom_id res chain seq x y z
N GLY A 1 -64.72 -10.61 -40.79
CA GLY A 1 -65.42 -10.82 -42.06
C GLY A 1 -64.45 -11.25 -43.15
N VAL A 2 -63.60 -10.33 -43.60
CA VAL A 2 -62.65 -10.52 -44.72
C VAL A 2 -61.74 -11.74 -44.57
N THR A 3 -61.09 -11.93 -43.42
CA THR A 3 -60.20 -13.08 -43.18
C THR A 3 -60.90 -14.43 -43.36
N ARG A 4 -62.18 -14.55 -42.95
CA ARG A 4 -62.97 -15.78 -43.13
C ARG A 4 -63.28 -16.01 -44.60
N ALA A 5 -63.66 -14.96 -45.34
CA ALA A 5 -63.91 -15.08 -46.78
C ALA A 5 -62.65 -15.49 -47.55
N ILE A 6 -61.50 -14.93 -47.19
CA ILE A 6 -60.19 -15.29 -47.78
C ILE A 6 -59.82 -16.74 -47.46
N SER A 7 -60.01 -17.16 -46.20
CA SER A 7 -59.76 -18.54 -45.76
C SER A 7 -60.69 -19.56 -46.42
N SER A 8 -61.95 -19.20 -46.70
CA SER A 8 -62.87 -20.03 -47.49
C SER A 8 -62.46 -20.09 -48.97
N LEU A 9 -62.01 -18.97 -49.54
CA LEU A 9 -61.53 -18.91 -50.93
C LEU A 9 -60.29 -19.78 -51.14
N SER A 10 -59.31 -19.70 -50.24
CA SER A 10 -58.10 -20.53 -50.29
C SER A 10 -58.40 -22.01 -50.10
N ALA A 11 -59.33 -22.37 -49.20
CA ALA A 11 -59.78 -23.75 -49.07
C ALA A 11 -60.38 -24.27 -50.39
N GLY A 12 -61.16 -23.44 -51.10
CA GLY A 12 -61.68 -23.77 -52.42
C GLY A 12 -60.58 -23.95 -53.48
N CYS A 13 -59.55 -23.09 -53.47
CA CYS A 13 -58.36 -23.26 -54.33
C CYS A 13 -57.66 -24.58 -54.04
N GLN A 14 -57.39 -24.89 -52.77
CA GLN A 14 -56.73 -26.13 -52.36
C GLN A 14 -57.51 -27.38 -52.79
N THR A 15 -58.85 -27.37 -52.74
CA THR A 15 -59.67 -28.52 -53.17
C THR A 15 -59.67 -28.76 -54.68
N ASN A 16 -59.30 -27.77 -55.48
CA ASN A 16 -59.26 -27.86 -56.94
C ASN A 16 -57.86 -28.18 -57.49
N ILE A 17 -56.86 -28.32 -56.63
CA ILE A 17 -55.45 -28.57 -57.00
C ILE A 17 -55.12 -30.03 -56.68
N GLY A 18 -54.59 -30.76 -57.66
CA GLY A 18 -54.04 -32.09 -57.48
C GLY A 18 -52.71 -32.06 -56.71
N ILE A 19 -52.41 -33.13 -55.97
CA ILE A 19 -51.12 -33.27 -55.27
C ILE A 19 -49.97 -33.21 -56.30
N GLY A 20 -49.03 -32.28 -56.11
CA GLY A 20 -47.88 -32.09 -56.99
C GLY A 20 -48.14 -31.24 -58.24
N GLU A 21 -49.35 -30.69 -58.41
CA GLU A 21 -49.62 -29.70 -59.45
C GLU A 21 -48.97 -28.35 -59.13
N ALA A 22 -48.80 -27.51 -60.15
CA ALA A 22 -48.28 -26.16 -59.98
C ALA A 22 -49.20 -25.34 -59.05
N PRO A 23 -48.65 -24.49 -58.17
CA PRO A 23 -49.46 -23.69 -57.25
C PRO A 23 -50.48 -22.82 -57.98
N GLN A 24 -51.72 -22.78 -57.49
CA GLN A 24 -52.73 -21.86 -58.00
C GLN A 24 -52.49 -20.47 -57.43
N VAL A 25 -52.30 -19.52 -58.34
CA VAL A 25 -51.97 -18.13 -58.01
C VAL A 25 -53.15 -17.22 -58.31
N LEU A 26 -53.55 -16.41 -57.34
CA LEU A 26 -54.51 -15.33 -57.50
C LEU A 26 -53.86 -14.01 -57.09
N VAL A 27 -53.76 -13.07 -58.03
CA VAL A 27 -53.20 -11.74 -57.77
C VAL A 27 -54.26 -10.68 -57.97
N THR A 28 -54.46 -9.87 -56.95
CA THR A 28 -55.33 -8.70 -56.97
C THR A 28 -54.53 -7.46 -56.54
N PRO A 29 -55.05 -6.24 -56.74
CA PRO A 29 -54.37 -5.02 -56.30
C PRO A 29 -54.08 -4.93 -54.79
N TYR A 30 -54.75 -5.73 -53.96
CA TYR A 30 -54.65 -5.65 -52.50
C TYR A 30 -54.16 -6.93 -51.84
N LEU A 31 -54.26 -8.06 -52.55
CA LEU A 31 -54.03 -9.39 -52.00
C LEU A 31 -53.41 -10.29 -53.07
N LYS A 32 -52.34 -10.98 -52.69
CA LYS A 32 -51.73 -12.08 -53.42
C LYS A 32 -51.99 -13.38 -52.68
N ILE A 33 -52.45 -14.39 -53.38
CA ILE A 33 -52.70 -15.74 -52.85
C ILE A 33 -51.92 -16.74 -53.69
N SER A 34 -51.14 -17.60 -53.05
CA SER A 34 -50.54 -18.78 -53.68
C SER A 34 -50.92 -20.00 -52.86
N SER A 35 -51.63 -20.95 -53.48
CA SER A 35 -52.07 -22.19 -52.83
C SER A 35 -51.42 -23.38 -53.52
N ALA A 36 -50.90 -24.32 -52.74
CA ALA A 36 -50.35 -25.57 -53.25
C ALA A 36 -50.80 -26.74 -52.37
N LEU A 37 -50.90 -27.92 -52.97
CA LEU A 37 -51.18 -29.17 -52.28
C LEU A 37 -49.95 -30.08 -52.42
N VAL A 38 -49.34 -30.42 -51.29
CA VAL A 38 -48.04 -31.09 -51.24
C VAL A 38 -48.16 -32.44 -50.56
N ASP A 39 -47.54 -33.45 -51.13
CA ASP A 39 -47.43 -34.79 -50.55
C ASP A 39 -46.37 -34.81 -49.45
N GLN A 40 -46.59 -35.60 -48.39
CA GLN A 40 -45.70 -35.71 -47.22
C GLN A 40 -44.23 -35.94 -47.60
N ASP A 41 -43.99 -36.75 -48.64
CA ASP A 41 -42.63 -37.09 -49.09
C ASP A 41 -41.92 -35.94 -49.81
N THR A 42 -42.67 -35.02 -50.41
CA THR A 42 -42.15 -33.90 -51.19
C THR A 42 -42.01 -32.61 -50.40
N VAL A 43 -42.60 -32.52 -49.19
CA VAL A 43 -42.71 -31.27 -48.42
C VAL A 43 -41.38 -30.56 -48.18
N SER A 44 -40.29 -31.28 -47.92
CA SER A 44 -38.99 -30.68 -47.57
C SER A 44 -38.35 -29.83 -48.66
N ASN A 45 -38.81 -29.96 -49.91
CA ASN A 45 -38.26 -29.24 -51.06
C ASN A 45 -39.25 -28.25 -51.67
N VAL A 46 -40.43 -28.06 -51.06
CA VAL A 46 -41.42 -27.13 -51.61
C VAL A 46 -41.23 -25.74 -51.04
N THR A 47 -40.62 -24.88 -51.87
CA THR A 47 -40.57 -23.45 -51.66
C THR A 47 -41.73 -22.78 -52.37
N LEU A 48 -42.67 -22.24 -51.62
CA LEU A 48 -43.78 -21.45 -52.13
C LEU A 48 -43.38 -19.97 -52.12
N THR A 49 -43.37 -19.36 -53.29
CA THR A 49 -43.08 -17.93 -53.45
C THR A 49 -44.39 -17.13 -53.45
N SER A 50 -44.39 -15.95 -52.84
CA SER A 50 -45.49 -15.01 -53.01
C SER A 50 -45.62 -14.65 -54.50
N PRO A 51 -46.85 -14.63 -55.06
CA PRO A 51 -47.08 -14.28 -56.45
C PRO A 51 -46.44 -12.95 -56.86
N VAL A 52 -45.86 -12.90 -58.06
CA VAL A 52 -45.36 -11.66 -58.65
C VAL A 52 -46.25 -11.20 -59.77
N THR A 53 -46.55 -9.90 -59.80
CA THR A 53 -47.13 -9.28 -61.00
C THR A 53 -46.04 -9.08 -62.06
N ALA A 54 -46.43 -8.91 -63.32
CA ALA A 54 -45.49 -8.49 -64.37
C ALA A 54 -44.76 -7.18 -64.00
N TYR A 55 -45.43 -6.29 -63.28
CA TYR A 55 -44.83 -5.07 -62.75
C TYR A 55 -43.76 -5.35 -61.69
N ASP A 56 -44.01 -6.28 -60.76
CA ASP A 56 -43.03 -6.68 -59.74
C ASP A 56 -41.78 -7.28 -60.40
N ILE A 57 -41.95 -8.11 -61.43
CA ILE A 57 -40.85 -8.72 -62.19
C ILE A 57 -40.02 -7.65 -62.89
N ILE A 58 -40.67 -6.69 -63.58
CA ILE A 58 -39.98 -5.60 -64.30
C ILE A 58 -39.15 -4.74 -63.33
N ASN A 59 -39.65 -4.54 -62.10
CA ASN A 59 -38.98 -3.71 -61.09
C ASN A 59 -38.06 -4.51 -60.15
N ASN A 60 -37.85 -5.81 -60.39
CA ASN A 60 -37.08 -6.69 -59.52
C ASN A 60 -37.51 -6.60 -58.04
N VAL A 61 -38.82 -6.49 -57.77
CA VAL A 61 -39.35 -6.44 -56.41
C VAL A 61 -39.08 -7.79 -55.75
N PRO A 62 -38.33 -7.85 -54.64
CA PRO A 62 -38.02 -9.11 -54.00
C PRO A 62 -39.29 -9.70 -53.39
N THR A 63 -39.39 -11.03 -53.39
CA THR A 63 -40.60 -11.75 -53.00
C THR A 63 -40.42 -12.48 -51.69
N SER A 64 -41.45 -12.45 -50.84
CA SER A 64 -41.50 -13.30 -49.66
C SER A 64 -41.63 -14.77 -50.06
N THR A 65 -40.93 -15.69 -49.39
CA THR A 65 -40.98 -17.12 -49.70
C THR A 65 -41.21 -17.96 -48.46
N VAL A 66 -41.87 -19.10 -48.60
CA VAL A 66 -42.15 -20.05 -47.52
C VAL A 66 -41.60 -21.41 -47.91
N ASN A 67 -40.73 -21.98 -47.08
CA ASN A 67 -40.23 -23.33 -47.21
C ASN A 67 -40.70 -24.16 -46.01
N LEU A 68 -41.30 -25.31 -46.29
CA LEU A 68 -41.89 -26.18 -45.27
C LEU A 68 -40.86 -27.22 -44.82
N ASN A 69 -40.69 -27.39 -43.51
CA ASN A 69 -39.80 -28.39 -42.96
C ASN A 69 -40.56 -29.68 -42.63
N ARG A 70 -40.09 -30.80 -43.19
CA ARG A 70 -40.70 -32.13 -43.05
C ARG A 70 -40.62 -32.71 -41.64
N THR A 71 -39.64 -32.30 -40.84
CA THR A 71 -39.31 -32.95 -39.57
C THR A 71 -40.43 -32.95 -38.54
N THR A 72 -41.41 -32.04 -38.64
CA THR A 72 -42.54 -31.95 -37.70
C THR A 72 -43.85 -32.53 -38.24
N ILE A 73 -43.88 -33.01 -39.49
CA ILE A 73 -45.08 -33.51 -40.18
C ILE A 73 -45.07 -35.03 -40.19
N ALA A 74 -45.28 -35.66 -39.03
CA ALA A 74 -45.42 -37.11 -38.94
C ALA A 74 -46.91 -37.51 -38.98
N GLY A 75 -47.31 -38.32 -39.97
CA GLY A 75 -48.64 -38.93 -40.02
C GLY A 75 -49.72 -38.14 -40.77
N ILE A 76 -49.34 -37.25 -41.69
CA ILE A 76 -50.27 -36.53 -42.58
C ILE A 76 -49.91 -36.89 -44.02
N ASP A 77 -50.85 -37.43 -44.79
CA ASP A 77 -50.64 -37.85 -46.19
C ASP A 77 -50.42 -36.64 -47.11
N SER A 78 -51.25 -35.60 -46.99
CA SER A 78 -51.10 -34.39 -47.80
C SER A 78 -51.37 -33.11 -47.01
N LEU A 79 -50.64 -32.05 -47.35
CA LEU A 79 -50.69 -30.75 -46.71
C LEU A 79 -51.03 -29.68 -47.73
N GLY A 80 -52.18 -29.02 -47.54
CA GLY A 80 -52.54 -27.81 -48.27
C GLY A 80 -51.86 -26.62 -47.61
N VAL A 81 -51.12 -25.85 -48.38
CA VAL A 81 -50.46 -24.63 -47.89
C VAL A 81 -50.86 -23.47 -48.77
N THR A 82 -51.41 -22.43 -48.14
CA THR A 82 -51.74 -21.18 -48.79
C THR A 82 -51.03 -20.02 -48.12
N ILE A 83 -50.42 -19.18 -48.93
CA ILE A 83 -49.77 -17.95 -48.53
C ILE A 83 -50.60 -16.76 -48.97
N PHE A 84 -50.73 -15.79 -48.08
CA PHE A 84 -51.33 -14.49 -48.35
C PHE A 84 -50.30 -13.40 -48.10
N GLU A 85 -50.16 -12.51 -49.07
CA GLU A 85 -49.40 -11.27 -48.91
C GLU A 85 -50.31 -10.09 -49.25
N PHE A 86 -50.44 -9.15 -48.31
CA PHE A 86 -51.27 -7.95 -48.48
C PHE A 86 -50.39 -6.79 -48.92
N TYR A 87 -50.74 -6.15 -50.06
CA TYR A 87 -50.02 -4.96 -50.55
C TYR A 87 -50.21 -3.74 -49.66
N LYS A 88 -51.38 -3.62 -49.04
CA LYS A 88 -51.72 -2.53 -48.12
C LYS A 88 -52.14 -3.14 -46.80
N ASP A 89 -51.53 -2.65 -45.73
CA ASP A 89 -51.84 -3.11 -44.40
C ASP A 89 -53.30 -2.83 -44.05
N VAL A 90 -54.08 -3.91 -43.95
CA VAL A 90 -55.50 -3.83 -43.58
C VAL A 90 -55.66 -3.59 -42.07
N LYS A 91 -54.61 -3.85 -41.27
CA LYS A 91 -54.69 -3.90 -39.80
C LYS A 91 -53.95 -2.75 -39.08
N VAL A 92 -53.34 -1.80 -39.82
CA VAL A 92 -52.61 -0.64 -39.27
C VAL A 92 -51.60 -1.05 -38.17
N ALA A 93 -50.90 -2.15 -38.37
CA ALA A 93 -49.85 -2.61 -37.47
C ALA A 93 -48.49 -2.34 -38.12
N THR A 94 -47.69 -1.42 -37.60
CA THR A 94 -46.40 -1.11 -38.23
C THR A 94 -45.42 -2.26 -38.05
N THR A 95 -44.79 -2.69 -39.14
CA THR A 95 -43.76 -3.73 -39.16
C THR A 95 -42.62 -3.30 -40.07
N ASN A 96 -41.41 -3.83 -39.83
CA ASN A 96 -40.24 -3.48 -40.64
C ASN A 96 -40.11 -4.35 -41.90
N SER A 97 -40.89 -5.44 -41.98
CA SER A 97 -40.93 -6.32 -43.14
C SER A 97 -42.34 -6.48 -43.73
N SER A 98 -42.38 -7.16 -44.88
CA SER A 98 -43.57 -7.74 -45.47
C SER A 98 -44.29 -8.63 -44.47
N LYS A 99 -45.62 -8.63 -44.59
CA LYS A 99 -46.51 -9.40 -43.74
C LYS A 99 -47.00 -10.59 -44.52
N LEU A 100 -46.68 -11.78 -44.02
CA LEU A 100 -46.98 -13.02 -44.69
C LEU A 100 -47.95 -13.82 -43.84
N SER A 101 -49.18 -14.01 -44.31
CA SER A 101 -50.12 -14.90 -43.65
C SER A 101 -50.03 -16.29 -44.25
N LEU A 102 -49.89 -17.30 -43.40
CA LEU A 102 -49.81 -18.69 -43.79
C LEU A 102 -51.03 -19.43 -43.25
N GLN A 103 -51.68 -20.18 -44.13
CA GLN A 103 -52.76 -21.08 -43.79
C GLN A 103 -52.38 -22.49 -44.21
N THR A 104 -52.37 -23.39 -43.25
CA THR A 104 -52.08 -24.81 -43.46
C THR A 104 -53.31 -25.65 -43.18
N THR A 105 -53.65 -26.56 -44.08
CA THR A 105 -54.75 -27.51 -43.97
C THR A 105 -54.18 -28.92 -44.10
N SER A 106 -54.31 -29.72 -43.06
CA SER A 106 -53.89 -31.12 -43.12
C SER A 106 -55.03 -31.97 -43.68
N TYR A 107 -54.73 -32.72 -44.73
CA TYR A 107 -55.63 -33.71 -45.30
C TYR A 107 -55.17 -35.08 -44.79
N GLY A 108 -55.76 -35.51 -43.68
CA GLY A 108 -55.46 -36.78 -43.04
C GLY A 108 -55.93 -37.97 -43.87
N GLY A 109 -55.05 -38.95 -44.00
CA GLY A 109 -55.25 -40.20 -44.72
C GLY A 109 -56.40 -41.04 -44.22
N SER A 110 -56.97 -41.78 -45.17
CA SER A 110 -58.03 -42.77 -44.97
C SER A 110 -57.68 -43.72 -43.80
N PRO A 111 -58.62 -44.05 -42.90
CA PRO A 111 -58.36 -45.04 -41.85
C PRO A 111 -57.87 -46.32 -42.52
N SER A 112 -56.62 -46.69 -42.24
CA SER A 112 -56.00 -47.92 -42.73
C SER A 112 -56.93 -49.10 -42.48
N ASN A 113 -57.25 -49.82 -43.55
CA ASN A 113 -58.06 -51.04 -43.57
C ASN A 113 -57.61 -52.06 -42.51
N SER A 114 -58.21 -52.01 -41.34
CA SER A 114 -58.40 -53.19 -40.50
C SER A 114 -59.72 -53.03 -39.75
N ASP A 115 -60.70 -53.78 -40.26
CA ASP A 115 -62.01 -54.10 -39.69
C ASP A 115 -63.13 -53.08 -39.82
N ILE A 116 -64.01 -53.43 -40.77
CA ILE A 116 -65.39 -53.01 -40.98
C ILE A 116 -66.12 -52.93 -39.63
N SER A 117 -66.21 -51.74 -39.05
CA SER A 117 -67.24 -51.41 -38.07
C SER A 117 -67.84 -50.05 -38.42
N ILE A 118 -69.13 -50.09 -38.76
CA ILE A 118 -69.93 -49.04 -39.41
C ILE A 118 -70.22 -47.83 -38.50
N LEU A 119 -69.46 -47.61 -37.42
CA LEU A 119 -69.63 -46.46 -36.51
C LEU A 119 -68.30 -45.84 -36.06
N ALA A 120 -67.26 -45.92 -36.90
CA ALA A 120 -66.00 -45.24 -36.65
C ALA A 120 -66.14 -43.72 -36.91
N ARG A 121 -66.58 -43.00 -35.86
CA ARG A 121 -66.38 -41.55 -35.74
C ARG A 121 -64.98 -41.19 -36.22
N ARG A 122 -64.89 -40.26 -37.18
CA ARG A 122 -63.69 -39.47 -37.51
C ARG A 122 -63.00 -39.08 -36.20
N ARG A 123 -62.00 -39.86 -35.78
CA ARG A 123 -61.15 -39.50 -34.65
C ARG A 123 -60.08 -38.59 -35.21
N LEU A 124 -60.21 -37.31 -34.88
CA LEU A 124 -59.18 -36.32 -35.09
C LEU A 124 -57.96 -36.77 -34.29
N SER A 125 -56.93 -37.23 -34.99
CA SER A 125 -55.58 -37.31 -34.44
C SER A 125 -55.16 -35.88 -34.13
N SER A 126 -55.15 -35.50 -32.85
CA SER A 126 -54.65 -34.21 -32.41
C SER A 126 -53.12 -34.26 -32.33
N SER A 127 -52.43 -34.47 -33.44
CA SER A 127 -51.01 -34.13 -33.52
C SER A 127 -50.94 -32.60 -33.54
N SER A 128 -50.79 -32.00 -32.35
CA SER A 128 -50.86 -30.55 -32.10
C SER A 128 -49.65 -29.75 -32.60
N GLY A 129 -48.80 -30.36 -33.44
CA GLY A 129 -47.67 -29.70 -34.10
C GLY A 129 -47.97 -29.54 -35.58
N GLY A 130 -48.17 -28.30 -36.04
CA GLY A 130 -48.08 -27.93 -37.44
C GLY A 130 -46.68 -28.12 -38.03
N PRO A 131 -46.54 -27.97 -39.36
CA PRO A 131 -45.25 -27.99 -40.04
C PRO A 131 -44.35 -26.86 -39.49
N GLY A 132 -43.06 -27.15 -39.27
CA GLY A 132 -42.05 -26.11 -39.08
C GLY A 132 -41.90 -25.34 -40.39
N VAL A 133 -41.79 -24.01 -40.33
CA VAL A 133 -41.84 -23.16 -41.51
C VAL A 133 -40.66 -22.21 -41.52
N THR A 134 -39.93 -22.19 -42.63
CA THR A 134 -38.90 -21.18 -42.92
C THR A 134 -39.50 -20.13 -43.84
N LEU A 135 -39.51 -18.88 -43.40
CA LEU A 135 -40.12 -17.74 -44.05
C LEU A 135 -39.01 -16.75 -44.42
N VAL A 136 -38.92 -16.35 -45.68
CA VAL A 136 -38.09 -15.21 -46.09
C VAL A 136 -39.02 -14.02 -46.21
N LEU A 137 -38.86 -13.05 -45.32
CA LEU A 137 -39.66 -11.82 -45.24
C LEU A 137 -38.84 -10.66 -45.81
N GLN A 138 -39.45 -9.81 -46.62
CA GLN A 138 -38.77 -8.71 -47.30
C GLN A 138 -38.89 -7.44 -46.47
N ASN A 139 -37.78 -6.79 -46.12
CA ASN A 139 -37.81 -5.54 -45.37
C ASN A 139 -38.46 -4.44 -46.22
N ALA A 140 -39.34 -3.63 -45.63
CA ALA A 140 -40.04 -2.56 -46.34
C ALA A 140 -39.05 -1.49 -46.85
N GLU A 141 -38.01 -1.25 -46.07
CA GLU A 141 -36.86 -0.41 -46.42
C GLU A 141 -35.57 -1.15 -46.01
N PRO A 142 -34.42 -0.87 -46.67
CA PRO A 142 -33.15 -1.47 -46.28
C PRO A 142 -32.78 -1.15 -44.81
N ILE A 143 -32.59 -2.18 -43.99
CA ILE A 143 -32.20 -2.05 -42.58
C ILE A 143 -30.69 -2.21 -42.46
N TYR A 144 -30.00 -1.22 -41.90
CA TYR A 144 -28.57 -1.31 -41.59
C TYR A 144 -28.39 -1.83 -40.18
N TYR A 145 -28.08 -3.11 -40.05
CA TYR A 145 -27.82 -3.74 -38.76
C TYR A 145 -26.45 -3.29 -38.24
N SER A 146 -26.43 -2.49 -37.18
CA SER A 146 -25.19 -2.12 -36.50
C SER A 146 -24.76 -3.23 -35.54
N ASN A 147 -23.44 -3.45 -35.46
CA ASN A 147 -22.85 -4.36 -34.50
C ASN A 147 -21.67 -3.65 -33.85
N ILE A 148 -21.90 -3.12 -32.66
CA ILE A 148 -20.90 -2.47 -31.82
C ILE A 148 -20.48 -3.50 -30.78
N GLU A 149 -19.26 -4.02 -30.90
CA GLU A 149 -18.71 -4.99 -29.96
C GLU A 149 -18.48 -4.35 -28.58
N ALA A 150 -18.61 -5.16 -27.52
CA ALA A 150 -18.30 -4.72 -26.17
C ALA A 150 -16.82 -4.34 -26.07
N SER A 151 -16.54 -3.14 -25.55
CA SER A 151 -15.18 -2.64 -25.38
C SER A 151 -14.94 -2.26 -23.93
N VAL A 152 -13.78 -2.64 -23.39
CA VAL A 152 -13.36 -2.22 -22.05
C VAL A 152 -12.47 -0.99 -22.16
N ILE A 153 -12.91 0.13 -21.59
CA ILE A 153 -12.15 1.38 -21.55
C ILE A 153 -11.57 1.56 -20.14
N PRO A 154 -10.23 1.64 -20.00
CA PRO A 154 -9.60 1.89 -18.71
C PRO A 154 -9.68 3.38 -18.36
N VAL A 155 -10.22 3.69 -17.19
CA VAL A 155 -10.44 5.06 -16.69
C VAL A 155 -9.55 5.26 -15.47
N ARG A 156 -8.57 6.14 -15.61
CA ARG A 156 -7.58 6.41 -14.56
C ARG A 156 -8.12 7.39 -13.52
N CYS A 157 -8.28 6.91 -12.30
CA CYS A 157 -8.65 7.68 -11.11
C CYS A 157 -7.40 7.86 -10.23
N PHE A 158 -6.45 8.69 -10.66
CA PHE A 158 -5.17 8.88 -9.97
C PHE A 158 -5.05 10.17 -9.16
N GLU A 159 -6.08 11.04 -9.19
CA GLU A 159 -6.11 12.22 -8.33
C GLU A 159 -6.51 11.80 -6.90
N TYR A 160 -5.63 12.08 -5.92
CA TYR A 160 -5.91 11.83 -4.51
C TYR A 160 -6.67 13.02 -3.93
N LYS A 161 -8.00 12.94 -3.92
CA LYS A 161 -8.88 14.01 -3.44
C LYS A 161 -9.67 13.58 -2.20
N PRO A 162 -9.95 14.51 -1.27
CA PRO A 162 -10.83 14.25 -0.12
C PRO A 162 -12.31 14.18 -0.52
N THR A 163 -12.64 14.54 -1.77
CA THR A 163 -13.99 14.55 -2.33
C THR A 163 -14.06 13.67 -3.58
N LEU A 164 -15.24 13.07 -3.81
CA LEU A 164 -15.51 12.32 -5.02
C LEU A 164 -15.39 13.24 -6.23
N TYR A 165 -14.82 12.73 -7.32
CA TYR A 165 -14.74 13.45 -8.59
C TYR A 165 -15.12 12.53 -9.74
N TYR A 166 -15.55 13.13 -10.84
CA TYR A 166 -16.08 12.40 -11.99
C TYR A 166 -15.10 12.46 -13.16
N ARG A 167 -15.01 11.36 -13.90
CA ARG A 167 -14.35 11.27 -15.20
C ARG A 167 -15.37 10.91 -16.26
N ASN A 168 -15.45 11.72 -17.31
CA ASN A 168 -16.35 11.49 -18.42
C ASN A 168 -15.65 10.59 -19.44
N VAL A 169 -16.34 9.54 -19.86
CA VAL A 169 -15.85 8.55 -20.82
C VAL A 169 -16.88 8.43 -21.93
N ILE A 170 -16.42 8.40 -23.18
CA ILE A 170 -17.28 8.24 -24.35
C ILE A 170 -17.07 6.83 -24.87
N CYS A 171 -18.13 6.02 -24.86
CA CYS A 171 -18.14 4.68 -25.44
C CYS A 171 -18.15 4.74 -26.98
N PRO A 172 -17.76 3.65 -27.67
CA PRO A 172 -17.84 3.57 -29.13
C PRO A 172 -19.26 3.79 -29.69
N SER A 173 -20.30 3.49 -28.90
CA SER A 173 -21.70 3.80 -29.22
C SER A 173 -22.05 5.30 -29.14
N GLY A 174 -21.12 6.15 -28.71
CA GLY A 174 -21.36 7.58 -28.46
C GLY A 174 -21.98 7.87 -27.09
N ALA A 175 -22.33 6.83 -26.30
CA ALA A 175 -22.84 7.00 -24.95
C ALA A 175 -21.78 7.63 -24.04
N GLN A 176 -22.18 8.68 -23.30
CA GLN A 176 -21.33 9.34 -22.32
C GLN A 176 -21.58 8.74 -20.93
N LEU A 177 -20.53 8.18 -20.33
CA LEU A 177 -20.57 7.60 -18.99
C LEU A 177 -19.74 8.45 -18.02
N ASN A 178 -20.34 8.78 -16.88
CA ASN A 178 -19.66 9.49 -15.80
C ASN A 178 -19.20 8.47 -14.75
N VAL A 179 -17.89 8.27 -14.64
CA VAL A 179 -17.28 7.36 -13.66
C VAL A 179 -16.92 8.14 -12.41
N THR A 180 -17.46 7.71 -11.27
CA THR A 180 -17.17 8.32 -9.97
C THR A 180 -15.90 7.71 -9.39
N CYS A 181 -14.85 8.50 -9.25
CA CYS A 181 -13.61 8.09 -8.60
C CYS A 181 -13.75 8.19 -7.06
N PRO A 182 -13.26 7.19 -6.30
CA PRO A 182 -13.38 7.15 -4.83
C PRO A 182 -12.51 8.21 -4.12
N ILE A 183 -12.92 8.60 -2.91
CA ILE A 183 -12.11 9.44 -2.02
C ILE A 183 -10.89 8.69 -1.51
N TYR A 184 -9.76 9.38 -1.32
CA TYR A 184 -8.54 8.82 -0.71
C TYR A 184 -8.03 7.50 -1.32
N ALA A 185 -8.37 7.20 -2.57
CA ALA A 185 -7.96 5.98 -3.25
C ALA A 185 -7.57 6.27 -4.69
N LYS A 186 -6.48 5.66 -5.14
CA LYS A 186 -6.04 5.67 -6.53
C LYS A 186 -6.35 4.32 -7.17
N GLY A 187 -6.67 4.31 -8.45
CA GLY A 187 -6.92 3.06 -9.18
C GLY A 187 -7.38 3.28 -10.60
N VAL A 188 -7.71 2.17 -11.26
CA VAL A 188 -8.22 2.17 -12.64
C VAL A 188 -9.58 1.49 -12.63
N TYR A 189 -10.60 2.17 -13.19
CA TYR A 189 -11.86 1.52 -13.52
C TYR A 189 -11.76 0.90 -14.91
N ASN A 190 -12.02 -0.40 -15.00
CA ASN A 190 -12.29 -1.04 -16.28
C ASN A 190 -13.78 -0.94 -16.53
N VAL A 191 -14.18 0.04 -17.34
CA VAL A 191 -15.57 0.28 -17.72
C VAL A 191 -15.85 -0.52 -18.99
N THR A 192 -16.78 -1.46 -18.88
CA THR A 192 -17.28 -2.21 -20.03
C THR A 192 -18.38 -1.39 -20.68
N CYS A 193 -18.08 -0.83 -21.85
CA CYS A 193 -19.08 -0.22 -22.71
C CYS A 193 -19.99 -1.32 -23.26
N PRO A 194 -21.31 -1.09 -23.29
CA PRO A 194 -22.26 -2.10 -23.69
C PRO A 194 -22.05 -2.44 -25.17
N ALA A 195 -22.09 -3.73 -25.50
CA ALA A 195 -22.31 -4.12 -26.88
C ALA A 195 -23.72 -3.68 -27.28
N GLU A 196 -23.84 -3.13 -28.48
CA GLU A 196 -25.12 -2.79 -29.08
C GLU A 196 -25.19 -3.53 -30.41
N ARG A 197 -26.13 -4.47 -30.51
CA ARG A 197 -26.34 -5.24 -31.72
C ARG A 197 -27.78 -5.14 -32.15
N ASP A 198 -27.96 -4.66 -33.36
CA ASP A 198 -29.24 -4.67 -34.04
C ASP A 198 -29.48 -6.08 -34.59
N GLU A 199 -30.55 -6.72 -34.15
CA GLU A 199 -30.95 -8.02 -34.66
C GLU A 199 -32.41 -7.97 -35.10
N PRO A 200 -32.78 -8.62 -36.21
CA PRO A 200 -34.19 -8.82 -36.50
C PRO A 200 -34.75 -9.88 -35.56
N GLN A 201 -36.02 -9.74 -35.21
CA GLN A 201 -36.79 -10.73 -34.46
C GLN A 201 -38.03 -11.11 -35.25
N CYS A 202 -38.35 -12.39 -35.25
CA CYS A 202 -39.54 -12.92 -35.89
C CYS A 202 -40.76 -12.67 -35.02
N THR A 203 -41.76 -12.02 -35.59
CA THR A 203 -42.99 -11.66 -34.89
C THR A 203 -44.20 -12.35 -35.52
N THR A 204 -45.20 -12.62 -34.69
CA THR A 204 -46.50 -13.12 -35.13
C THR A 204 -47.62 -12.22 -34.67
N PHE A 205 -48.69 -12.13 -35.48
CA PHE A 205 -49.85 -11.33 -35.14
C PHE A 205 -50.72 -12.02 -34.08
N ASP A 206 -50.88 -11.39 -32.92
CA ASP A 206 -51.66 -11.94 -31.79
C ASP A 206 -53.17 -11.63 -31.88
N GLY A 207 -53.60 -10.92 -32.95
CA GLY A 207 -54.95 -10.40 -33.11
C GLY A 207 -55.03 -8.88 -33.00
N THR A 208 -54.03 -8.25 -32.38
CA THR A 208 -53.94 -6.80 -32.16
C THR A 208 -52.65 -6.21 -32.71
N SER A 209 -51.51 -6.85 -32.48
CA SER A 209 -50.18 -6.37 -32.86
C SER A 209 -49.25 -7.53 -33.21
N PHE A 210 -48.12 -7.21 -33.84
CA PHE A 210 -47.05 -8.18 -34.07
C PHE A 210 -46.18 -8.25 -32.82
N VAL A 211 -46.18 -9.40 -32.16
CA VAL A 211 -45.40 -9.68 -30.95
C VAL A 211 -44.31 -10.70 -31.26
N ILE A 212 -43.16 -10.59 -30.58
CA ILE A 212 -42.04 -11.54 -30.74
C ILE A 212 -42.53 -12.94 -30.42
N ASN A 213 -42.35 -13.86 -31.35
CA ASN A 213 -42.77 -15.24 -31.19
C ASN A 213 -41.58 -16.09 -30.70
N PRO A 214 -41.62 -16.65 -29.46
CA PRO A 214 -40.52 -17.46 -28.94
C PRO A 214 -40.30 -18.77 -29.69
N LEU A 215 -41.27 -19.22 -30.50
CA LEU A 215 -41.17 -20.40 -31.35
C LEU A 215 -40.55 -20.08 -32.72
N CYS A 216 -40.28 -18.81 -33.00
CA CYS A 216 -39.65 -18.36 -34.22
C CYS A 216 -38.24 -17.84 -33.92
N LYS A 217 -37.24 -18.34 -34.65
CA LYS A 217 -35.85 -17.87 -34.61
C LYS A 217 -35.42 -17.33 -35.97
N VAL A 218 -34.62 -16.28 -35.98
CA VAL A 218 -33.98 -15.83 -37.22
C VAL A 218 -32.86 -16.81 -37.59
N ILE A 219 -32.84 -17.26 -38.85
CA ILE A 219 -31.79 -18.12 -39.41
C ILE A 219 -30.73 -17.27 -40.13
N ASP A 220 -31.19 -16.31 -40.94
CA ASP A 220 -30.33 -15.49 -41.79
C ASP A 220 -31.00 -14.14 -42.02
N PHE A 221 -30.22 -13.09 -42.27
CA PHE A 221 -30.75 -11.77 -42.58
C PHE A 221 -29.77 -10.95 -43.41
N THR A 222 -30.33 -10.11 -44.28
CA THR A 222 -29.63 -9.11 -45.06
C THR A 222 -30.34 -7.76 -44.86
N PRO A 223 -29.77 -6.63 -45.32
CA PRO A 223 -30.47 -5.36 -45.27
C PRO A 223 -31.86 -5.39 -45.92
N HIS A 224 -32.07 -6.29 -46.88
CA HIS A 224 -33.31 -6.37 -47.66
C HIS A 224 -34.27 -7.47 -47.20
N ASN A 225 -33.83 -8.47 -46.44
CA ASN A 225 -34.69 -9.57 -46.03
C ASN A 225 -34.32 -10.17 -44.67
N THR A 226 -35.31 -10.75 -44.00
CA THR A 226 -35.14 -11.52 -42.76
C THR A 226 -35.67 -12.93 -42.99
N THR A 227 -34.86 -13.95 -42.74
CA THR A 227 -35.25 -15.35 -42.82
C THR A 227 -35.57 -15.89 -41.42
N CYS A 228 -36.83 -16.20 -41.19
CA CYS A 228 -37.38 -16.69 -39.94
C CYS A 228 -37.72 -18.17 -40.01
N TYR A 229 -37.33 -18.97 -39.02
CA TYR A 229 -37.80 -20.33 -38.85
C TYR A 229 -38.71 -20.42 -37.63
N CYS A 230 -39.95 -20.80 -37.87
CA CYS A 230 -40.98 -20.97 -36.84
C CYS A 230 -41.30 -22.45 -36.68
N GLU A 231 -41.14 -22.97 -35.47
CA GLU A 231 -41.62 -24.30 -35.14
C GLU A 231 -43.16 -24.29 -35.14
N GLY A 232 -43.79 -25.29 -35.75
CA GLY A 232 -45.24 -25.36 -35.86
C GLY A 232 -45.96 -25.71 -34.54
N GLY A 233 -45.50 -25.21 -33.40
CA GLY A 233 -46.08 -25.50 -32.08
C GLY A 233 -47.10 -24.45 -31.63
N GLU A 234 -48.19 -24.91 -31.02
CA GLU A 234 -49.19 -24.14 -30.26
C GLU A 234 -49.53 -22.74 -30.78
N ALA A 235 -50.34 -22.69 -31.86
CA ALA A 235 -51.29 -21.60 -32.04
C ALA A 235 -51.98 -21.36 -30.69
N SER A 236 -51.73 -20.19 -30.09
CA SER A 236 -52.11 -19.78 -28.73
C SER A 236 -53.28 -20.59 -28.21
N ALA A 237 -52.99 -21.45 -27.22
CA ALA A 237 -53.86 -22.42 -26.58
C ALA A 237 -55.05 -21.81 -25.81
N GLY A 238 -55.71 -20.81 -26.40
CA GLY A 238 -57.13 -20.57 -26.16
C GLY A 238 -57.88 -21.78 -26.68
N ARG A 239 -58.14 -22.74 -25.79
CA ARG A 239 -58.92 -23.97 -25.97
C ARG A 239 -60.33 -23.64 -26.49
N ARG A 240 -60.45 -23.16 -27.72
CA ARG A 240 -61.72 -23.04 -28.43
C ARG A 240 -62.10 -24.44 -28.85
N LEU A 241 -63.33 -24.83 -28.54
CA LEU A 241 -63.99 -26.03 -29.07
C LEU A 241 -64.06 -25.86 -30.60
N GLN A 242 -62.97 -26.24 -31.29
CA GLN A 242 -62.83 -26.09 -32.73
C GLN A 242 -63.70 -27.12 -33.44
N THR A 243 -64.58 -26.60 -34.29
CA THR A 243 -65.26 -27.37 -35.33
C THR A 243 -64.18 -27.98 -36.23
N ALA A 244 -64.21 -29.30 -36.40
CA ALA A 244 -63.25 -30.04 -37.19
C ALA A 244 -63.12 -29.45 -38.61
N GLY A 245 -61.94 -28.95 -38.98
CA GLY A 245 -61.64 -28.38 -40.29
C GLY A 245 -61.43 -26.86 -40.35
N GLU A 246 -61.41 -26.16 -39.21
CA GLU A 246 -61.04 -24.73 -39.22
C GLU A 246 -59.53 -24.57 -39.43
N SER A 247 -59.17 -24.11 -40.63
CA SER A 247 -57.80 -23.77 -41.00
C SER A 247 -57.30 -22.59 -40.16
N VAL A 248 -56.13 -22.73 -39.55
CA VAL A 248 -55.49 -21.67 -38.77
C VAL A 248 -54.72 -20.76 -39.73
N LEU A 249 -55.04 -19.47 -39.70
CA LEU A 249 -54.28 -18.43 -40.40
C LEU A 249 -53.34 -17.76 -39.41
N THR A 250 -52.03 -17.92 -39.59
CA THR A 250 -51.01 -17.26 -38.78
C THR A 250 -50.32 -16.20 -39.62
N GLU A 251 -50.20 -14.97 -39.10
CA GLU A 251 -49.50 -13.90 -39.81
C GLU A 251 -48.13 -13.67 -39.20
N TYR A 252 -47.12 -13.66 -40.05
CA TYR A 252 -45.72 -13.51 -39.69
C TYR A 252 -45.18 -12.18 -40.21
N SER A 253 -44.25 -11.62 -39.46
CA SER A 253 -43.47 -10.44 -39.83
C SER A 253 -42.11 -10.49 -39.12
N SER A 254 -41.22 -9.54 -39.40
CA SER A 254 -40.07 -9.23 -38.57
C SER A 254 -40.13 -7.80 -38.02
N SER A 255 -39.46 -7.61 -36.89
CA SER A 255 -39.21 -6.30 -36.25
C SER A 255 -37.74 -6.18 -35.91
N LEU A 256 -37.19 -4.97 -35.94
CA LEU A 256 -35.84 -4.69 -35.47
C LEU A 256 -35.87 -4.57 -33.94
N ILE A 257 -34.97 -5.27 -33.25
CA ILE A 257 -34.69 -5.03 -31.83
C ILE A 257 -33.23 -4.64 -31.68
N VAL A 258 -33.00 -3.70 -30.77
CA VAL A 258 -31.65 -3.33 -30.33
C VAL A 258 -31.35 -4.13 -29.07
N ILE A 259 -30.40 -5.06 -29.15
CA ILE A 259 -29.92 -5.80 -27.99
C ILE A 259 -28.73 -5.04 -27.42
N ALA A 260 -28.93 -4.43 -26.26
CA ALA A 260 -27.88 -3.77 -25.51
C ALA A 260 -27.45 -4.63 -24.32
N GLU A 261 -26.15 -4.88 -24.17
CA GLU A 261 -25.61 -5.46 -22.95
C GLU A 261 -25.61 -4.45 -21.80
N ASN A 262 -25.57 -4.94 -20.55
CA ASN A 262 -25.54 -4.05 -19.39
C ASN A 262 -24.16 -3.39 -19.23
N ILE A 263 -24.16 -2.10 -18.87
CA ILE A 263 -22.94 -1.38 -18.50
C ILE A 263 -22.36 -1.99 -17.23
N GLY A 264 -21.11 -2.44 -17.30
CA GLY A 264 -20.34 -2.95 -16.16
C GLY A 264 -19.18 -2.03 -15.83
N SER A 265 -18.84 -1.89 -14.55
CA SER A 265 -17.56 -1.29 -14.16
C SER A 265 -16.92 -2.07 -13.03
N THR A 266 -15.59 -2.24 -13.11
CA THR A 266 -14.80 -2.90 -12.07
C THR A 266 -13.67 -1.98 -11.65
N PHE A 267 -13.52 -1.74 -10.35
CA PHE A 267 -12.46 -0.91 -9.81
C PHE A 267 -11.27 -1.77 -9.39
N ILE A 268 -10.11 -1.54 -10.02
CA ILE A 268 -8.85 -2.13 -9.61
C ILE A 268 -8.10 -1.07 -8.81
N ALA A 269 -8.07 -1.24 -7.49
CA ALA A 269 -7.32 -0.36 -6.61
C ALA A 269 -5.83 -0.42 -6.97
N ALA A 270 -5.20 0.74 -7.11
CA ALA A 270 -3.75 0.81 -7.17
C ALA A 270 -3.18 0.30 -5.84
N PRO A 271 -1.95 -0.25 -5.82
CA PRO A 271 -1.27 -0.54 -4.57
C PRO A 271 -1.35 0.69 -3.67
N SER A 272 -1.80 0.51 -2.43
CA SER A 272 -1.83 1.61 -1.47
C SER A 272 -0.44 2.22 -1.41
N LEU A 273 -0.37 3.56 -1.46
CA LEU A 273 0.83 4.29 -1.08
C LEU A 273 1.30 3.70 0.24
N THR A 274 2.60 3.39 0.34
CA THR A 274 3.15 2.75 1.54
C THR A 274 2.82 3.64 2.72
N ASP A 275 1.89 3.18 3.56
CA ASP A 275 1.46 3.94 4.73
C ASP A 275 2.69 4.25 5.58
N VAL A 276 2.81 5.52 6.00
CA VAL A 276 3.96 6.06 6.72
C VAL A 276 4.25 5.13 7.89
N ARG A 277 5.32 4.33 7.77
CA ARG A 277 5.62 3.31 8.77
C ARG A 277 6.22 4.02 9.97
N ARG A 278 5.39 4.31 10.96
CA ARG A 278 5.86 4.74 12.27
C ARG A 278 6.82 3.67 12.80
N ASN A 279 8.10 4.04 12.88
CA ASN A 279 9.17 3.14 13.28
C ASN A 279 9.07 2.81 14.78
N PHE A 280 8.18 1.86 15.12
CA PHE A 280 8.02 1.34 16.48
C PHE A 280 9.34 0.78 17.04
N VAL A 281 10.23 0.32 16.16
CA VAL A 281 11.58 -0.14 16.51
C VAL A 281 12.41 0.99 17.12
N ILE A 282 12.42 2.19 16.52
CA ILE A 282 13.19 3.34 17.04
C ILE A 282 12.65 3.75 18.41
N LEU A 283 11.32 3.89 18.53
CA LEU A 283 10.68 4.23 19.81
C LEU A 283 10.96 3.16 20.89
N GLY A 284 10.83 1.87 20.53
CA GLY A 284 11.09 0.75 21.43
C GLY A 284 12.55 0.70 21.91
N THR A 285 13.52 0.92 21.01
CA THR A 285 14.94 0.97 21.38
C THR A 285 15.24 2.15 22.30
N LEU A 286 14.67 3.34 22.06
CA LEU A 286 14.83 4.51 22.91
C LEU A 286 14.25 4.25 24.32
N ILE A 287 13.03 3.73 24.41
CA ILE A 287 12.39 3.37 25.67
C ILE A 287 13.25 2.33 26.42
N GLY A 288 13.74 1.32 25.71
CA GLY A 288 14.62 0.28 26.27
C GLY A 288 15.90 0.86 26.87
N VAL A 289 16.58 1.76 26.15
CA VAL A 289 17.83 2.39 26.61
C VAL A 289 17.59 3.31 27.81
N VAL A 290 16.50 4.10 27.81
CA VAL A 290 16.13 4.95 28.95
C VAL A 290 15.75 4.11 30.17
N ALA A 291 15.01 3.02 29.99
CA ALA A 291 14.68 2.11 31.08
C ALA A 291 15.95 1.44 31.66
N LEU A 292 16.86 0.99 30.79
CA LEU A 292 18.15 0.42 31.20
C LEU A 292 19.00 1.44 31.97
N PHE A 293 19.00 2.70 31.53
CA PHE A 293 19.67 3.79 32.23
C PHE A 293 19.12 3.96 33.67
N LEU A 294 17.80 4.06 33.83
CA LEU A 294 17.14 4.24 35.13
C LEU A 294 17.35 3.04 36.07
N VAL A 295 17.17 1.81 35.57
CA VAL A 295 17.40 0.59 36.34
C VAL A 295 18.85 0.47 36.78
N GLY A 296 19.80 0.76 35.86
CA GLY A 296 21.21 0.77 36.19
C GLY A 296 21.58 1.85 37.20
N MET A 297 20.99 3.05 37.11
CA MET A 297 21.19 4.13 38.09
C MET A 297 20.76 3.70 39.49
N ILE A 298 19.59 3.09 39.64
CA ILE A 298 19.10 2.58 40.93
C ILE A 298 19.99 1.44 41.43
N GLY A 299 20.33 0.48 40.56
CA GLY A 299 21.17 -0.67 40.90
C GLY A 299 22.56 -0.26 41.37
N PHE A 300 23.24 0.64 40.66
CA PHE A 300 24.55 1.15 41.05
C PHE A 300 24.50 2.06 42.26
N ALA A 301 23.43 2.84 42.45
CA ALA A 301 23.26 3.65 43.66
C ALA A 301 23.10 2.76 44.90
N TRP A 302 22.33 1.68 44.80
CA TRP A 302 22.17 0.70 45.87
C TRP A 302 23.48 -0.06 46.13
N TRP A 303 24.21 -0.43 45.07
CA TRP A 303 25.54 -1.04 45.18
C TRP A 303 26.55 -0.11 45.88
N ASP A 304 26.58 1.16 45.49
CA ASP A 304 27.47 2.15 46.10
C ASP A 304 27.09 2.37 47.58
N ALA A 305 25.80 2.42 47.92
CA ALA A 305 25.33 2.55 49.30
C ALA A 305 25.71 1.34 50.17
N THR A 306 25.48 0.11 49.68
CA THR A 306 25.82 -1.13 50.40
C THR A 306 27.33 -1.29 50.57
N TYR A 307 28.11 -0.99 49.53
CA TYR A 307 29.58 -1.00 49.63
C TYR A 307 30.08 0.02 50.66
N LEU A 308 29.51 1.24 50.66
CA LEU A 308 29.90 2.27 51.63
C LEU A 308 29.53 1.87 53.07
N ALA A 309 28.38 1.24 53.28
CA ALA A 309 28.00 0.67 54.57
C ALA A 309 28.97 -0.44 55.01
N ALA A 310 29.36 -1.34 54.09
CA ALA A 310 30.34 -2.38 54.36
C ALA A 310 31.74 -1.81 54.62
N ALA A 311 32.15 -0.75 53.92
CA ALA A 311 33.42 -0.06 54.14
C ALA A 311 33.47 0.62 55.51
N LYS A 312 32.38 1.27 55.94
CA LYS A 312 32.23 1.83 57.30
C LYS A 312 32.35 0.73 58.37
N ARG A 313 31.61 -0.38 58.22
CA ARG A 313 31.73 -1.54 59.13
C ARG A 313 33.15 -2.12 59.16
N LYS A 314 33.85 -2.16 58.03
CA LYS A 314 35.26 -2.59 57.97
C LYS A 314 36.21 -1.58 58.62
N GLN A 315 35.92 -0.28 58.58
CA GLN A 315 36.69 0.73 59.30
C GLN A 315 36.49 0.60 60.81
N GLU A 316 35.25 0.39 61.27
CA GLU A 316 34.93 0.14 62.68
C GLU A 316 35.58 -1.15 63.19
N LYS A 317 35.56 -2.23 62.38
CA LYS A 317 36.16 -3.52 62.72
C LYS A 317 37.68 -3.60 62.53
N LYS A 318 38.32 -2.60 61.95
CA LYS A 318 39.79 -2.53 61.89
C LYS A 318 40.30 -2.18 63.29
N VAL A 319 40.23 -3.17 64.18
CA VAL A 319 41.09 -3.30 65.37
C VAL A 319 42.50 -2.97 64.91
N ARG A 320 43.16 -2.04 65.61
CA ARG A 320 44.47 -1.43 65.35
C ARG A 320 45.44 -2.40 64.66
N THR A 321 45.36 -2.55 63.35
CA THR A 321 46.36 -3.31 62.59
C THR A 321 47.57 -2.40 62.50
N VAL A 322 48.66 -2.79 63.15
CA VAL A 322 49.96 -2.10 63.06
C VAL A 322 50.29 -1.95 61.57
N LYS A 323 50.37 -0.71 61.11
CA LYS A 323 50.63 -0.41 59.70
C LYS A 323 52.14 -0.34 59.49
N TYR A 324 52.71 -1.35 58.84
CA TYR A 324 54.13 -1.34 58.47
C TYR A 324 54.32 -0.53 57.18
N ARG A 325 55.29 0.37 57.15
CA ARG A 325 55.68 1.12 55.96
C ARG A 325 57.02 0.57 55.47
N THR A 326 56.99 -0.11 54.33
CA THR A 326 58.19 -0.60 53.66
C THR A 326 58.58 0.32 52.52
N PHE A 327 59.88 0.38 52.22
CA PHE A 327 60.47 1.14 51.13
C PHE A 327 59.83 0.75 49.80
N VAL A 328 59.66 -0.55 49.56
CA VAL A 328 59.03 -1.09 48.34
C VAL A 328 57.61 -0.53 48.16
N LYS A 329 56.75 -0.58 49.19
CA LYS A 329 55.38 -0.03 49.10
C LYS A 329 55.36 1.48 48.88
N PHE A 330 56.35 2.19 49.41
CA PHE A 330 56.49 3.63 49.20
C PHE A 330 56.85 3.94 47.74
N TYR A 331 57.86 3.27 47.19
CA TYR A 331 58.24 3.46 45.79
C TYR A 331 57.16 2.98 44.82
N GLU A 332 56.52 1.85 45.11
CA GLU A 332 55.33 1.42 44.38
C GLU A 332 54.26 2.51 44.39
N SER A 333 54.02 3.19 45.53
CA SER A 333 53.02 4.26 45.60
C SER A 333 53.39 5.54 44.85
N ILE A 334 54.68 5.78 44.61
CA ILE A 334 55.18 6.97 43.89
C ILE A 334 55.26 6.71 42.39
N PHE A 335 55.77 5.54 42.01
CA PHE A 335 55.94 5.25 40.60
C PHE A 335 54.59 4.99 39.94
N PRO A 336 54.33 5.63 38.79
CA PRO A 336 53.14 5.36 38.02
C PRO A 336 53.13 3.89 37.59
N ALA A 337 51.93 3.34 37.43
CA ALA A 337 51.76 1.92 37.15
C ALA A 337 52.49 1.45 35.88
N GLN A 338 52.81 2.36 34.94
CA GLN A 338 53.54 2.04 33.71
C GLN A 338 55.00 1.65 33.94
N LEU A 339 55.61 2.08 35.04
CA LEU A 339 57.02 1.84 35.35
C LEU A 339 57.21 0.68 36.33
N ARG A 340 56.13 0.00 36.74
CA ARG A 340 56.22 -1.14 37.65
C ARG A 340 56.51 -2.41 36.84
N ASP A 341 57.39 -3.26 37.37
CA ASP A 341 57.63 -4.58 36.79
C ASP A 341 56.32 -5.38 36.79
N GLY A 342 55.86 -5.74 35.59
CA GLY A 342 54.60 -6.42 35.36
C GLY A 342 54.42 -6.75 33.89
N LYS A 343 53.51 -7.68 33.61
CA LYS A 343 53.20 -8.05 32.23
C LYS A 343 52.39 -6.92 31.58
N TRP A 344 52.77 -6.51 30.37
CA TRP A 344 52.18 -5.35 29.68
C TRP A 344 50.65 -5.39 29.59
N TYR A 345 50.05 -6.58 29.46
CA TYR A 345 48.60 -6.73 29.37
C TYR A 345 47.89 -6.41 30.70
N GLU A 346 48.54 -6.59 31.84
CA GLU A 346 47.99 -6.23 33.16
C GLU A 346 47.95 -4.72 33.32
N VAL A 347 49.01 -4.04 32.88
CA VAL A 347 49.10 -2.58 32.81
C VAL A 347 48.05 -2.04 31.85
N PHE A 348 47.92 -2.62 30.66
CA PHE A 348 46.89 -2.26 29.69
C PHE A 348 45.47 -2.43 30.25
N TRP A 349 45.15 -3.58 30.87
CA TRP A 349 43.85 -3.79 31.49
C TRP A 349 43.58 -2.87 32.69
N TYR A 350 44.61 -2.53 33.45
CA TYR A 350 44.54 -1.56 34.52
C TYR A 350 44.19 -0.16 33.98
N HIS A 351 44.87 0.27 32.92
CA HIS A 351 44.58 1.54 32.23
C HIS A 351 43.20 1.53 31.56
N MET A 352 42.82 0.44 30.90
CA MET A 352 41.49 0.30 30.32
C MET A 352 40.41 0.43 31.41
N LYS A 353 40.59 -0.20 32.58
CA LYS A 353 39.69 -0.04 33.73
C LYS A 353 39.70 1.35 34.35
N LEU A 354 40.73 2.17 34.12
CA LEU A 354 40.80 3.54 34.61
C LEU A 354 40.17 4.53 33.63
N GLU A 355 40.49 4.39 32.34
CA GLU A 355 40.22 5.39 31.30
C GLU A 355 39.01 5.04 30.45
N HIS A 356 38.78 3.75 30.13
CA HIS A 356 37.67 3.35 29.26
C HIS A 356 36.35 3.39 30.05
N PRO A 357 35.34 4.19 29.61
CA PRO A 357 34.11 4.42 30.38
C PRO A 357 33.39 3.13 30.81
N TRP A 358 33.24 2.18 29.87
CA TRP A 358 32.59 0.89 30.13
C TRP A 358 33.41 -0.05 31.02
N ALA A 359 34.73 -0.12 30.79
CA ALA A 359 35.59 -1.02 31.57
C ALA A 359 35.75 -0.50 33.01
N ALA A 360 35.65 0.82 33.19
CA ALA A 360 35.71 1.48 34.48
C ALA A 360 34.54 1.17 35.42
N LEU A 361 33.43 0.63 34.92
CA LEU A 361 32.32 0.12 35.74
C LEU A 361 32.70 -1.16 36.51
N TYR A 362 33.57 -1.98 35.91
CA TYR A 362 34.09 -3.21 36.51
C TYR A 362 35.33 -2.96 37.37
N ALA A 363 35.90 -1.76 37.34
CA ALA A 363 37.03 -1.40 38.19
C ALA A 363 36.65 -1.46 39.68
N THR A 364 37.62 -1.88 40.51
CA THR A 364 37.42 -1.89 41.96
C THR A 364 37.28 -0.45 42.48
N GLN A 365 36.39 -0.23 43.45
CA GLN A 365 36.04 1.13 43.91
C GLN A 365 37.23 1.94 44.43
N LYS A 366 38.32 1.30 44.88
CA LYS A 366 39.54 2.02 45.32
C LYS A 366 40.14 2.92 44.23
N MET A 367 39.85 2.64 42.96
CA MET A 367 40.41 3.38 41.83
C MET A 367 39.55 4.57 41.39
N SER A 368 38.34 4.72 41.94
CA SER A 368 37.38 5.70 41.47
C SER A 368 37.11 6.74 42.55
N LYS A 369 37.52 8.00 42.32
CA LYS A 369 37.15 9.12 43.21
C LYS A 369 35.63 9.36 43.25
N TYR A 370 34.95 9.03 42.15
CA TYR A 370 33.51 9.17 42.00
C TYR A 370 32.82 7.79 42.06
N GLY A 371 31.62 7.70 42.64
CA GLY A 371 30.89 6.41 42.78
C GLY A 371 30.61 5.75 41.42
N LYS A 372 30.34 4.44 41.41
CA LYS A 372 30.00 3.71 40.17
C LYS A 372 28.77 4.30 39.48
N THR A 373 27.83 4.82 40.27
CA THR A 373 26.63 5.52 39.78
C THR A 373 26.96 6.67 38.84
N SER A 374 27.95 7.49 39.17
CA SER A 374 28.36 8.62 38.32
C SER A 374 29.01 8.17 37.01
N LYS A 375 29.80 7.08 37.04
CA LYS A 375 30.39 6.50 35.84
C LYS A 375 29.33 5.90 34.92
N TRP A 376 28.35 5.21 35.50
CA TRP A 376 27.19 4.69 34.78
C TRP A 376 26.42 5.83 34.10
N ALA A 377 26.20 6.94 34.81
CA ALA A 377 25.53 8.10 34.27
C ALA A 377 26.27 8.73 33.08
N VAL A 378 27.59 8.84 33.16
CA VAL A 378 28.40 9.30 32.02
C VAL A 378 28.27 8.35 30.83
N VAL A 379 28.50 7.05 31.05
CA VAL A 379 28.50 6.03 29.99
C VAL A 379 27.16 5.95 29.26
N MET A 380 26.06 5.85 30.01
CA MET A 380 24.73 5.78 29.43
C MET A 380 24.27 7.12 28.88
N GLY A 381 24.69 8.24 29.48
CA GLY A 381 24.43 9.56 28.93
C GLY A 381 25.08 9.75 27.56
N ASP A 382 26.33 9.32 27.40
CA ASP A 382 27.05 9.35 26.12
C ASP A 382 26.30 8.50 25.06
N LEU A 383 25.79 7.31 25.43
CA LEU A 383 24.95 6.48 24.55
C LEU A 383 23.61 7.14 24.18
N ILE A 384 22.91 7.74 25.15
CA ILE A 384 21.62 8.43 24.92
C ILE A 384 21.83 9.64 23.99
N ILE A 385 22.91 10.39 24.18
CA ILE A 385 23.28 11.52 23.33
C ILE A 385 23.57 11.04 21.90
N PHE A 386 24.31 9.94 21.75
CA PHE A 386 24.56 9.35 20.44
C PHE A 386 23.26 8.97 19.71
N LEU A 387 22.31 8.34 20.42
CA LEU A 387 21.00 8.00 19.87
C LEU A 387 20.16 9.24 19.55
N PHE A 388 20.21 10.27 20.39
CA PHE A 388 19.53 11.54 20.16
C PHE A 388 20.01 12.22 18.88
N VAL A 389 21.33 12.38 18.73
CA VAL A 389 21.93 12.97 17.52
C VAL A 389 21.63 12.12 16.28
N SER A 390 21.73 10.80 16.40
CA SER A 390 21.37 9.87 15.31
C SER A 390 19.90 10.00 14.91
N SER A 391 19.00 10.25 15.88
CA SER A 391 17.57 10.47 15.61
C SER A 391 17.32 11.80 14.89
N ILE A 392 18.05 12.86 15.26
CA ILE A 392 17.98 14.14 14.52
C ILE A 392 18.44 13.93 13.07
N ILE A 393 19.57 13.26 12.87
CA ILE A 393 20.09 12.96 11.53
C ILE A 393 19.07 12.11 10.75
N ALA A 394 18.44 11.12 11.40
CA ALA A 394 17.41 10.31 10.77
C ALA A 394 16.20 11.14 10.35
N VAL A 395 15.70 12.06 11.19
CA VAL A 395 14.58 12.94 10.84
C VAL A 395 14.94 13.88 9.69
N VAL A 396 16.17 14.38 9.64
CA VAL A 396 16.62 15.29 8.57
C VAL A 396 16.79 14.56 7.23
N LEU A 397 17.26 13.31 7.25
CA LEU A 397 17.56 12.55 6.04
C LEU A 397 16.43 11.64 5.55
N TYR A 398 15.60 11.12 6.46
CA TYR A 398 14.49 10.21 6.16
C TYR A 398 13.16 10.91 6.46
N ALA A 399 12.82 11.88 5.59
CA ALA A 399 11.56 12.62 5.64
C ALA A 399 10.41 11.81 5.00
N ASP A 400 10.09 10.64 5.57
CA ASP A 400 8.86 9.90 5.25
C ASP A 400 7.69 10.51 6.04
N ASP A 401 7.41 11.79 5.77
CA ASP A 401 6.42 12.61 6.48
C ASP A 401 5.18 12.94 5.62
N GLY A 402 5.05 12.32 4.45
CA GLY A 402 4.02 12.64 3.48
C GLY A 402 4.43 13.68 2.43
N TYR A 403 5.66 14.21 2.51
CA TYR A 403 6.15 15.25 1.59
C TYR A 403 6.14 14.83 0.13
N CYS A 404 6.49 13.58 -0.18
CA CYS A 404 6.51 13.09 -1.54
C CYS A 404 5.11 12.98 -2.13
N GLU A 405 4.12 12.58 -1.33
CA GLU A 405 2.75 12.33 -1.75
C GLU A 405 2.00 13.60 -2.19
N GLU A 406 2.50 14.79 -1.84
CA GLU A 406 1.94 16.07 -2.28
C GLU A 406 2.24 16.38 -3.76
N PHE A 407 3.26 15.74 -4.35
CA PHE A 407 3.63 16.00 -5.75
C PHE A 407 2.75 15.22 -6.73
N THR A 408 2.05 15.97 -7.58
CA THR A 408 1.22 15.43 -8.68
C THR A 408 1.94 15.42 -10.03
N GLU A 409 3.07 16.11 -10.15
CA GLU A 409 3.83 16.23 -11.39
C GLU A 409 5.11 15.38 -11.32
N PRO A 410 5.43 14.62 -12.38
CA PRO A 410 6.59 13.73 -12.40
C PRO A 410 7.92 14.49 -12.26
N SER A 411 8.06 15.65 -12.90
CA SER A 411 9.27 16.48 -12.81
C SER A 411 9.51 16.99 -11.40
N LYS A 412 8.48 17.56 -10.76
CA LYS A 412 8.57 18.04 -9.37
C LYS A 412 8.90 16.92 -8.40
N CYS A 413 8.35 15.73 -8.62
CA CYS A 413 8.64 14.56 -7.80
C CYS A 413 10.11 14.14 -7.89
N THR A 414 10.67 14.01 -9.11
CA THR A 414 12.06 13.57 -9.28
C THR A 414 13.07 14.63 -8.84
N ASP A 415 12.70 15.89 -8.93
CA ASP A 415 13.54 17.02 -8.50
C ASP A 415 13.47 17.26 -6.98
N ALA A 416 12.56 16.61 -6.27
CA ALA A 416 12.40 16.76 -4.83
C ALA A 416 13.58 16.12 -4.07
N THR A 417 14.28 16.95 -3.30
CA THR A 417 15.43 16.54 -2.50
C THR A 417 15.15 16.61 -1.00
N THR A 418 15.86 15.81 -0.20
CA THR A 418 15.80 15.87 1.27
C THR A 418 16.23 17.24 1.80
N THR A 419 15.93 17.54 3.07
CA THR A 419 16.40 18.77 3.73
C THR A 419 17.92 18.91 3.59
N GLY A 420 18.37 19.97 2.91
CA GLY A 420 19.78 20.21 2.60
C GLY A 420 20.25 19.77 1.21
N GLY A 421 19.39 19.19 0.38
CA GLY A 421 19.69 18.91 -1.03
C GLY A 421 20.67 17.76 -1.27
N PHE A 422 20.88 16.88 -0.28
CA PHE A 422 21.89 15.83 -0.35
C PHE A 422 21.47 14.62 -1.19
N PHE A 423 20.19 14.26 -1.16
CA PHE A 423 19.64 13.09 -1.84
C PHE A 423 18.27 13.40 -2.45
N HIS A 424 17.92 12.70 -3.52
CA HIS A 424 16.54 12.67 -4.00
C HIS A 424 15.68 11.94 -2.96
N ALA A 425 14.66 12.63 -2.44
CA ALA A 425 13.81 12.08 -1.40
C ALA A 425 12.71 11.18 -1.99
N CYS A 426 12.32 11.47 -3.22
CA CYS A 426 11.13 10.91 -3.84
C CYS A 426 11.43 10.29 -5.19
N LYS A 427 10.61 9.30 -5.56
CA LYS A 427 10.64 8.65 -6.86
C LYS A 427 9.25 8.63 -7.46
N TRP A 428 9.18 8.97 -8.74
CA TRP A 428 7.93 8.88 -9.49
C TRP A 428 7.65 7.44 -9.89
N ARG A 429 6.45 6.96 -9.57
CA ARG A 429 5.98 5.65 -9.98
C ARG A 429 4.97 5.79 -11.11
N THR A 430 5.30 5.23 -12.26
CA THR A 430 4.49 5.28 -13.47
C THR A 430 3.20 4.47 -13.36
N ASP A 431 3.17 3.44 -12.51
CA ASP A 431 2.05 2.50 -12.41
C ASP A 431 0.77 3.16 -11.85
N ASN A 432 0.94 4.12 -10.93
CA ASN A 432 -0.15 4.77 -10.21
C ASN A 432 -0.10 6.31 -10.31
N GLU A 433 0.77 6.82 -11.20
CA GLU A 433 1.05 8.26 -11.38
C GLU A 433 1.14 8.98 -10.03
N SER A 434 2.01 8.44 -9.17
CA SER A 434 2.21 8.97 -7.83
C SER A 434 3.68 9.06 -7.50
N CYS A 435 3.97 10.03 -6.65
CA CYS A 435 5.28 10.22 -6.08
C CYS A 435 5.34 9.46 -4.75
N GLU A 436 6.30 8.55 -4.60
CA GLU A 436 6.51 7.77 -3.38
C GLU A 436 7.89 8.08 -2.80
N TYR A 437 8.04 7.93 -1.48
CA TYR A 437 9.32 8.09 -0.81
C TYR A 437 10.32 7.03 -1.31
N GLU A 438 11.49 7.47 -1.77
CA GLU A 438 12.57 6.56 -2.17
C GLU A 438 13.51 6.34 -0.97
N PRO A 439 13.51 5.15 -0.36
CA PRO A 439 14.39 4.89 0.77
C PRO A 439 15.85 4.95 0.31
N LEU A 440 16.66 5.67 1.08
CA LEU A 440 18.10 5.77 0.86
C LEU A 440 18.73 4.38 0.80
N LYS A 441 19.48 4.11 -0.27
CA LYS A 441 20.32 2.92 -0.35
C LYS A 441 21.48 3.10 0.62
N ILE A 442 21.44 2.36 1.73
CA ILE A 442 22.47 2.39 2.76
C ILE A 442 23.69 1.63 2.22
N ASP A 443 24.55 2.36 1.53
CA ASP A 443 25.86 1.89 1.12
C ASP A 443 26.87 2.00 2.28
N PHE A 444 27.96 1.24 2.18
CA PHE A 444 29.05 1.29 3.15
C PHE A 444 29.61 2.72 3.31
N TYR A 445 29.77 3.44 2.20
CA TYR A 445 30.29 4.81 2.20
C TYR A 445 29.35 5.80 2.88
N THR A 446 28.05 5.75 2.58
CA THR A 446 27.07 6.66 3.20
C THR A 446 26.98 6.38 4.70
N THR A 447 27.02 5.11 5.11
CA THR A 447 27.06 4.72 6.52
C THR A 447 28.29 5.30 7.25
N ILE A 448 29.49 5.19 6.65
CA ILE A 448 30.70 5.76 7.25
C ILE A 448 30.59 7.27 7.37
N VAL A 449 30.20 7.98 6.31
CA VAL A 449 30.09 9.45 6.34
C VAL A 449 29.08 9.90 7.40
N LEU A 450 27.92 9.24 7.48
CA LEU A 450 26.90 9.55 8.48
C LEU A 450 27.37 9.26 9.91
N THR A 451 28.10 8.15 10.13
CA THR A 451 28.66 7.85 11.46
C THR A 451 29.75 8.85 11.87
N ILE A 452 30.56 9.33 10.93
CA ILE A 452 31.55 10.40 11.19
C ILE A 452 30.84 11.69 11.58
N ILE A 453 29.83 12.11 10.81
CA ILE A 453 29.04 13.33 11.10
C ILE A 453 28.36 13.21 12.47
N ALA A 454 27.71 12.08 12.74
CA ALA A 454 27.09 11.81 14.04
C ALA A 454 28.11 11.89 15.17
N SER A 455 29.27 11.25 15.02
CA SER A 455 30.33 11.27 16.03
C SER A 455 30.86 12.69 16.31
N MET A 456 31.04 13.52 15.26
CA MET A 456 31.48 14.90 15.41
C MET A 456 30.45 15.76 16.15
N LEU A 457 29.16 15.58 15.84
CA LEU A 457 28.07 16.30 16.50
C LEU A 457 27.86 15.87 17.96
N VAL A 458 28.18 14.61 18.30
CA VAL A 458 28.03 14.06 19.65
C VAL A 458 29.07 14.61 20.63
N VAL A 459 30.30 14.90 20.18
CA VAL A 459 31.41 15.38 21.03
C VAL A 459 31.05 16.54 21.98
N PRO A 460 30.45 17.67 21.53
CA PRO A 460 30.12 18.78 22.43
C PRO A 460 29.10 18.37 23.50
N PHE A 461 28.11 17.56 23.15
CA PHE A 461 27.10 17.08 24.09
C PHE A 461 27.69 16.10 25.11
N GLU A 462 28.61 15.23 24.71
CA GLU A 462 29.34 14.36 25.66
C GLU A 462 30.14 15.19 26.68
N LYS A 463 30.82 16.25 26.24
CA LYS A 463 31.57 17.14 27.15
C LYS A 463 30.62 17.83 28.13
N LEU A 464 29.47 18.30 27.66
CA LEU A 464 28.44 18.91 28.50
C LEU A 464 27.83 17.90 29.50
N ASN A 465 27.56 16.67 29.07
CA ASN A 465 27.06 15.60 29.91
C ASN A 465 28.04 15.24 31.02
N ARG A 466 29.31 15.02 30.66
CA ARG A 466 30.38 14.74 31.63
C ARG A 466 30.55 15.86 32.63
N TYR A 467 30.56 17.11 32.16
CA TYR A 467 30.62 18.27 33.04
C TYR A 467 29.44 18.29 34.02
N SER A 468 28.22 18.11 33.54
CA SER A 468 26.99 18.09 34.35
C SER A 468 27.01 16.98 35.41
N VAL A 469 27.35 15.75 35.00
CA VAL A 469 27.42 14.61 35.92
C VAL A 469 28.53 14.81 36.96
N MET A 470 29.69 15.34 36.57
CA MET A 470 30.78 15.63 37.51
C MET A 470 30.40 16.72 38.52
N MET A 471 29.76 17.81 38.07
CA MET A 471 29.30 18.88 38.95
C MET A 471 28.27 18.37 39.96
N ILE A 472 27.30 17.56 39.53
CA ILE A 472 26.30 16.94 40.40
C ILE A 472 26.99 15.98 41.40
N ALA A 473 27.91 15.14 40.93
CA ALA A 473 28.64 14.21 41.78
C ALA A 473 29.50 14.94 42.83
N GLN A 474 30.18 16.02 42.44
CA GLN A 474 30.96 16.87 43.34
C GLN A 474 30.06 17.55 44.38
N TYR A 475 28.91 18.08 43.97
CA TYR A 475 27.93 18.69 44.88
C TYR A 475 27.44 17.69 45.94
N PHE A 476 27.03 16.48 45.52
CA PHE A 476 26.63 15.43 46.46
C PHE A 476 27.78 14.94 47.34
N HIS A 477 29.00 14.87 46.81
CA HIS A 477 30.18 14.53 47.58
C HIS A 477 30.45 15.57 48.67
N TYR A 478 30.40 16.86 48.33
CA TYR A 478 30.60 17.97 49.26
C TYR A 478 29.52 17.98 50.35
N LYS A 479 28.25 17.87 49.96
CA LYS A 479 27.12 17.80 50.92
C LYS A 479 27.28 16.61 51.88
N ARG A 480 27.73 15.47 51.37
CA ARG A 480 27.97 14.28 52.19
C ARG A 480 29.15 14.44 53.13
N LEU A 481 30.23 15.09 52.69
CA LEU A 481 31.37 15.41 53.56
C LEU A 481 30.93 16.33 54.69
N ASN A 482 30.15 17.37 54.42
CA ASN A 482 29.63 18.28 55.44
C ASN A 482 28.79 17.56 56.50
N HIS A 483 28.01 16.54 56.12
CA HIS A 483 27.29 15.70 57.08
C HIS A 483 28.18 14.69 57.82
N ALA A 484 29.31 14.30 57.25
CA ALA A 484 30.24 13.34 57.85
C ALA A 484 31.26 13.99 58.80
N VAL A 485 31.44 15.32 58.75
CA VAL A 485 32.17 16.08 59.77
C VAL A 485 31.30 16.16 61.04
N ILE A 486 31.21 15.03 61.74
CA ILE A 486 30.83 15.03 63.16
C ILE A 486 32.02 15.67 63.89
N PRO A 487 31.83 16.72 64.71
CA PRO A 487 32.91 17.24 65.53
C PRO A 487 33.44 16.12 66.42
N THR A 488 34.65 15.64 66.11
CA THR A 488 35.34 14.61 66.86
C THR A 488 35.76 15.17 68.22
N ASN A 489 34.82 15.18 69.17
CA ASN A 489 35.14 15.26 70.60
C ASN A 489 35.57 13.90 71.18
N THR A 490 35.61 12.85 70.35
CA THR A 490 36.04 11.51 70.74
C THR A 490 37.46 11.24 70.22
N SER A 491 38.38 11.21 71.18
CA SER A 491 39.75 10.66 71.15
C SER A 491 40.33 10.39 69.75
N VAL A 492 41.24 11.27 69.32
CA VAL A 492 42.18 10.98 68.23
C VAL A 492 42.81 9.62 68.50
N VAL A 493 42.35 8.59 67.77
CA VAL A 493 43.02 7.29 67.78
C VAL A 493 44.33 7.52 67.05
N GLU A 494 45.36 7.87 67.81
CA GLU A 494 46.74 7.85 67.35
C GLU A 494 46.98 6.47 66.74
N THR A 495 47.15 6.45 65.42
CA THR A 495 47.69 5.29 64.75
C THR A 495 49.17 5.26 65.12
N VAL A 496 49.46 4.66 66.27
CA VAL A 496 50.83 4.49 66.75
C VAL A 496 51.54 3.57 65.75
N LEU A 497 52.32 4.16 64.86
CA LEU A 497 53.31 3.46 64.06
C LEU A 497 54.30 2.86 65.05
N GLN A 498 54.36 1.52 65.14
CA GLN A 498 55.35 0.88 65.98
C GLN A 498 56.74 1.14 65.35
N PRO A 499 57.64 1.88 66.03
CA PRO A 499 58.91 2.29 65.45
C PRO A 499 59.79 1.12 64.99
N ARG A 500 59.60 -0.06 65.62
CA ARG A 500 60.35 -1.28 65.33
C ARG A 500 60.13 -1.84 63.92
N PHE A 501 59.06 -1.44 63.23
CA PHE A 501 58.67 -2.03 61.94
C PHE A 501 58.44 -0.98 60.83
N ASP A 502 58.88 0.26 61.03
CA ASP A 502 58.90 1.29 59.99
C ASP A 502 60.33 1.44 59.47
N GLU A 503 60.56 1.01 58.23
CA GLU A 503 61.88 1.13 57.58
C GLU A 503 62.31 2.60 57.42
N PHE A 504 61.35 3.54 57.46
CA PHE A 504 61.63 4.97 57.45
C PHE A 504 61.91 5.55 58.83
N ALA A 505 61.66 4.83 59.93
CA ALA A 505 61.92 5.34 61.28
C ALA A 505 63.42 5.60 61.48
N LEU A 506 64.29 4.80 60.86
CA LEU A 506 65.75 4.99 60.91
C LEU A 506 66.21 6.24 60.14
N ALA A 507 65.49 6.62 59.08
CA ALA A 507 65.80 7.81 58.29
C ALA A 507 65.13 9.10 58.83
N GLN A 508 64.07 8.96 59.63
CA GLN A 508 63.34 10.08 60.23
C GLN A 508 63.96 10.51 61.55
N THR A 509 64.97 11.37 61.49
CA THR A 509 65.41 12.12 62.68
C THR A 509 64.31 13.09 63.13
N MET A 510 64.19 13.36 64.43
CA MET A 510 63.24 14.34 64.98
C MET A 510 63.31 15.69 64.24
N ARG A 511 64.53 16.12 63.88
CA ARG A 511 64.78 17.33 63.09
C ARG A 511 64.13 17.25 61.69
N SER A 512 64.27 16.13 60.99
CA SER A 512 63.64 15.94 59.68
C SER A 512 62.11 15.91 59.76
N THR A 513 61.56 15.30 60.81
CA THR A 513 60.11 15.24 61.06
C THR A 513 59.56 16.62 61.36
N LEU A 514 60.26 17.41 62.18
CA LEU A 514 59.88 18.80 62.47
C LEU A 514 59.89 19.66 61.20
N PHE A 515 60.95 19.58 60.37
CA PHE A 515 60.98 20.32 59.11
C PHE A 515 59.92 19.86 58.11
N ARG A 516 59.60 18.56 58.07
CA ARG A 516 58.51 18.04 57.25
C ARG A 516 57.16 18.52 57.76
N ALA A 517 56.92 18.54 59.07
CA ALA A 517 55.70 19.08 59.66
C ALA A 517 55.56 20.57 59.35
N ALA A 518 56.62 21.37 59.52
CA ALA A 518 56.63 22.77 59.15
C ALA A 518 56.38 22.99 57.65
N ARG A 519 56.95 22.16 56.77
CA ARG A 519 56.66 22.20 55.32
C ARG A 519 55.22 21.82 54.98
N LEU A 520 54.67 20.80 55.63
CA LEU A 520 53.28 20.39 55.43
C LEU A 520 52.30 21.42 55.99
N GLU A 521 52.61 22.05 57.12
CA GLU A 521 51.79 23.13 57.66
C GLU A 521 51.88 24.38 56.79
N LYS A 522 53.08 24.71 56.28
CA LYS A 522 53.25 25.77 55.28
C LYS A 522 52.43 25.44 54.03
N ALA A 523 52.58 24.25 53.45
CA ALA A 523 51.83 23.81 52.28
C ALA A 523 50.32 23.81 52.53
N LYS A 524 49.85 23.35 53.69
CA LYS A 524 48.44 23.40 54.06
C LYS A 524 47.92 24.84 54.13
N LYS A 525 48.72 25.78 54.68
CA LYS A 525 48.34 27.20 54.75
C LYS A 525 48.43 27.90 53.39
N THR A 526 49.28 27.45 52.48
CA THR A 526 49.54 28.13 51.20
C THR A 526 48.92 27.46 49.98
N MET A 527 48.49 26.20 50.06
CA MET A 527 47.99 25.41 48.92
C MET A 527 46.61 24.81 49.15
N ASP A 528 46.30 24.34 50.37
CA ASP A 528 44.97 23.81 50.66
C ASP A 528 44.03 25.00 50.98
N PHE A 529 42.94 25.14 50.22
CA PHE A 529 41.87 26.14 50.38
C PHE A 529 42.18 27.59 49.97
N VAL A 530 43.28 27.85 49.27
CA VAL A 530 43.54 29.16 48.65
C VAL A 530 42.75 29.21 47.34
N LEU A 531 41.87 30.19 47.17
CA LEU A 531 41.18 30.42 45.90
C LEU A 531 42.23 30.78 44.82
N PRO A 532 42.07 30.38 43.55
CA PRO A 532 43.04 30.69 42.50
C PRO A 532 43.38 32.19 42.41
N ALA A 533 42.42 33.07 42.72
CA ALA A 533 42.64 34.51 42.80
C ALA A 533 43.61 34.91 43.93
N SER A 534 43.42 34.37 45.14
CA SER A 534 44.31 34.67 46.27
C SER A 534 45.69 34.01 46.14
N GLU A 535 45.80 32.91 45.40
CA GLU A 535 47.08 32.30 45.05
C GLU A 535 47.84 33.20 44.06
N ALA A 536 47.16 33.70 43.02
CA ALA A 536 47.73 34.65 42.08
C ALA A 536 48.22 35.93 42.77
N ASP A 537 47.42 36.49 43.69
CA ASP A 537 47.81 37.68 44.47
C ASP A 537 49.04 37.40 45.37
N ALA A 538 49.10 36.22 46.00
CA ALA A 538 50.25 35.83 46.82
C ALA A 538 51.53 35.66 45.99
N VAL A 539 51.42 35.10 44.77
CA VAL A 539 52.54 34.98 43.84
C VAL A 539 53.02 36.35 43.37
N LEU A 540 52.09 37.25 43.01
CA LEU A 540 52.43 38.63 42.61
C LEU A 540 53.12 39.39 43.75
N ALA A 541 52.64 39.25 44.99
CA ALA A 541 53.28 39.83 46.16
C ALA A 541 54.69 39.26 46.40
N GLN A 542 54.89 37.96 46.18
CA GLN A 542 56.20 37.33 46.34
C GLN A 542 57.19 37.76 45.25
N VAL A 543 56.73 37.94 44.00
CA VAL A 543 57.53 38.48 42.89
C VAL A 543 57.95 39.91 43.19
N ALA A 544 57.02 40.76 43.65
CA ALA A 544 57.33 42.13 44.04
C ALA A 544 58.36 42.19 45.19
N ALA A 545 58.23 41.34 46.21
CA ALA A 545 59.19 41.26 47.31
C ALA A 545 60.59 40.79 46.85
N GLN A 546 60.66 39.84 45.90
CA GLN A 546 61.92 39.42 45.30
C GLN A 546 62.55 40.52 44.45
N GLU A 547 61.75 41.30 43.73
CA GLU A 547 62.25 42.41 42.94
C GLU A 547 62.93 43.47 43.81
N VAL A 548 62.34 43.80 44.96
CA VAL A 548 62.96 44.68 45.98
C VAL A 548 64.27 44.08 46.50
N GLN A 549 64.30 42.78 46.88
CA GLN A 549 65.55 42.14 47.32
C GLN A 549 66.64 42.16 46.25
N VAL A 550 66.28 41.97 44.97
CA VAL A 550 67.23 42.03 43.85
C VAL A 550 67.77 43.45 43.68
N GLN A 551 66.95 44.48 43.84
CA GLN A 551 67.40 45.87 43.82
C GLN A 551 68.35 46.19 44.98
N ASP A 552 68.03 45.74 46.19
CA ASP A 552 68.91 45.90 47.36
C ASP A 552 70.24 45.18 47.18
N HIS A 553 70.22 43.95 46.66
CA HIS A 553 71.45 43.21 46.33
C HIS A 553 72.27 43.90 45.24
N LYS A 554 71.64 44.55 44.25
CA LYS A 554 72.34 45.37 43.25
C LYS A 554 72.96 46.61 43.89
N ALA A 555 72.25 47.29 44.80
CA ALA A 555 72.78 48.43 45.55
C ALA A 555 74.00 48.01 46.40
N PHE A 556 73.91 46.90 47.14
CA PHE A 556 75.03 46.36 47.90
C PHE A 556 76.19 45.90 47.03
N ARG A 557 75.94 45.33 45.84
CA ARG A 557 77.00 44.96 44.90
C ARG A 557 77.77 46.20 44.42
N ASN A 558 77.09 47.31 44.18
CA ASN A 558 77.73 48.57 43.80
C ASN A 558 78.53 49.17 44.96
N VAL A 559 78.02 49.08 46.19
CA VAL A 559 78.74 49.53 47.40
C VAL A 559 79.97 48.66 47.69
N VAL A 560 79.87 47.35 47.59
CA VAL A 560 81.00 46.42 47.80
C VAL A 560 82.04 46.56 46.69
N ALA A 561 81.61 46.77 45.44
CA ALA A 561 82.51 47.07 44.32
C ALA A 561 83.23 48.41 44.50
N ALA A 562 82.54 49.45 44.98
CA ALA A 562 83.14 50.75 45.29
C ALA A 562 84.11 50.69 46.50
N ALA A 563 83.77 49.92 47.54
CA ALA A 563 84.62 49.72 48.71
C ALA A 563 85.87 48.88 48.42
N THR A 564 85.81 47.96 47.45
CA THR A 564 86.99 47.20 47.00
C THR A 564 87.90 48.03 46.10
N THR A 565 87.36 48.91 45.25
CA THR A 565 88.18 49.84 44.45
C THR A 565 88.84 50.95 45.28
N SER A 566 88.19 51.42 46.35
CA SER A 566 88.83 52.40 47.25
C SER A 566 89.97 51.76 48.06
N ARG A 567 89.85 50.49 48.47
CA ARG A 567 90.92 49.77 49.19
C ARG A 567 92.15 49.50 48.32
N GLN A 568 91.98 49.29 47.02
CA GLN A 568 93.11 49.15 46.08
C GLN A 568 93.82 50.49 45.78
N ARG A 569 93.15 51.64 45.92
CA ARG A 569 93.79 52.96 45.74
C ARG A 569 94.66 53.43 46.91
N TYR A 570 94.61 52.75 48.06
CA TYR A 570 95.47 53.04 49.23
C TYR A 570 96.65 52.06 49.37
N GLN A 571 96.87 51.17 48.38
CA GLN A 571 98.01 50.24 48.34
C GLN A 571 98.93 50.44 47.12
N LEU A 572 98.77 51.57 46.43
CA LEU A 572 99.73 52.15 45.49
C LEU A 572 100.07 53.55 46.02
#